data_AF-A0A661PGX4-F1
#
_entry.id   AF-A0A661PGX4-F1
#
_cell.length_a   1.000
_cell.length_b   1.000
_cell.length_c   1.000
_cell.angle_alpha   90.00
_cell.angle_beta   90.00
_cell.angle_gamma   90.00
#
_symmetry.space_group_name_H-M   'P 1'
#
loop_
_entity.id
_entity.type
_entity.pdbx_description
1 polymer ?
#
loop_
_entity_poly.entity_id
_entity_poly.type
_entity_poly.pdbx_seq_one_letter_code
_entity_poly.pdbx_strand_id
1 'polypeptide(L)'
;MSEELLAASKERIADLLEPVAGGVGEDISYDEQFEEIKNETEKLASLTGESCDWSSIGVTAEEILQEKSKDFRVACYLATCKAREGTLEGVVDGLMLMQQMVSKWWDEMYPPLRRIRARAGMVGWMSDQSGPVIMDMKLKASDGPMVKVFDELSKAVDTEFREKFADHYPGMSKLRDGARRLLQTCPKEAPKKVEEPPKPAPVEQAAAAARRGGRWWSERRRHQHGR
;
A
#
# COMPACT_ATOMS: atom_id res chain seq x y z
N MET A 1 8.65 -9.27 5.34
CA MET A 1 8.18 -7.86 5.38
C MET A 1 7.80 -7.31 4.01
N SER A 2 8.72 -6.93 3.10
CA SER A 2 8.32 -6.31 1.82
C SER A 2 7.44 -7.24 0.95
N GLU A 3 7.78 -8.53 0.87
CA GLU A 3 6.96 -9.52 0.15
C GLU A 3 5.58 -9.71 0.77
N GLU A 4 5.46 -9.70 2.09
CA GLU A 4 4.17 -9.82 2.79
C GLU A 4 3.28 -8.60 2.56
N LEU A 5 3.85 -7.39 2.54
CA LEU A 5 3.12 -6.16 2.24
C LEU A 5 2.61 -6.15 0.79
N LEU A 6 3.43 -6.63 -0.16
CA LEU A 6 3.02 -6.79 -1.54
C LEU A 6 1.95 -7.89 -1.70
N ALA A 7 2.06 -8.99 -0.96
CA ALA A 7 1.05 -10.05 -0.96
C ALA A 7 -0.29 -9.56 -0.41
N ALA A 8 -0.27 -8.82 0.70
CA ALA A 8 -1.48 -8.21 1.26
C ALA A 8 -2.11 -7.20 0.30
N SER A 9 -1.30 -6.40 -0.41
CA SER A 9 -1.80 -5.51 -1.46
C SER A 9 -2.49 -6.29 -2.60
N LYS A 10 -1.87 -7.38 -3.06
CA LYS A 10 -2.46 -8.26 -4.09
C LYS A 10 -3.77 -8.89 -3.63
N GLU A 11 -3.88 -9.28 -2.36
CA GLU A 11 -5.11 -9.83 -1.80
C GLU A 11 -6.24 -8.79 -1.81
N ARG A 12 -5.96 -7.55 -1.40
CA ARG A 12 -6.97 -6.48 -1.37
C ARG A 12 -7.53 -6.10 -2.74
N ILE A 13 -6.75 -6.28 -3.81
CA ILE A 13 -7.19 -5.96 -5.18
C ILE A 13 -7.61 -7.19 -6.00
N ALA A 14 -7.62 -8.39 -5.40
CA ALA A 14 -7.75 -9.64 -6.14
C ALA A 14 -9.03 -9.69 -6.98
N ASP A 15 -10.16 -9.31 -6.40
CA ASP A 15 -11.47 -9.33 -7.08
C ASP A 15 -11.52 -8.40 -8.29
N LEU A 16 -10.77 -7.28 -8.26
CA LEU A 16 -10.65 -6.35 -9.40
C LEU A 16 -9.91 -6.98 -10.58
N LEU A 17 -9.13 -8.04 -10.34
CA LEU A 17 -8.30 -8.73 -11.33
C LEU A 17 -8.95 -10.02 -11.88
N GLU A 18 -10.16 -10.39 -11.44
CA GLU A 18 -10.87 -11.53 -12.02
C GLU A 18 -11.38 -11.23 -13.44
N PRO A 19 -11.27 -12.14 -14.43
CA PRO A 19 -11.72 -11.87 -15.79
C PRO A 19 -13.22 -11.50 -15.85
N VAL A 20 -13.56 -10.51 -16.68
CA VAL A 20 -14.96 -10.12 -16.93
C VAL A 20 -15.44 -10.79 -18.21
N ALA A 21 -16.60 -11.47 -18.15
CA ALA A 21 -17.15 -12.26 -19.25
C ALA A 21 -16.14 -13.27 -19.86
N GLY A 22 -15.26 -13.83 -19.02
CA GLY A 22 -14.20 -14.76 -19.44
C GLY A 22 -12.95 -14.09 -20.03
N GLY A 23 -12.88 -12.76 -20.07
CA GLY A 23 -11.75 -11.99 -20.60
C GLY A 23 -11.71 -10.57 -20.05
N VAL A 24 -11.74 -9.58 -20.96
CA VAL A 24 -11.66 -8.14 -20.64
C VAL A 24 -13.01 -7.41 -20.64
N GLY A 25 -14.12 -8.13 -20.85
CA GLY A 25 -15.45 -7.52 -20.97
C GLY A 25 -15.63 -6.67 -22.23
N GLU A 26 -16.33 -5.54 -22.12
CA GLU A 26 -16.75 -4.69 -23.24
C GLU A 26 -16.16 -3.27 -23.22
N ASP A 27 -16.23 -2.55 -24.35
CA ASP A 27 -15.80 -1.15 -24.44
C ASP A 27 -16.84 -0.23 -23.79
N ILE A 28 -16.49 0.33 -22.65
CA ILE A 28 -17.36 1.20 -21.83
C ILE A 28 -17.32 2.68 -22.24
N SER A 29 -16.83 3.01 -23.44
CA SER A 29 -16.72 4.41 -23.89
C SER A 29 -18.03 5.19 -23.99
N TYR A 30 -19.18 4.51 -23.97
CA TYR A 30 -20.52 5.11 -23.96
C TYR A 30 -21.40 4.58 -22.80
N ASP A 31 -20.78 3.92 -21.81
CA ASP A 31 -21.48 3.39 -20.65
C ASP A 31 -21.84 4.52 -19.66
N GLU A 32 -23.03 4.43 -19.07
CA GLU A 32 -23.55 5.45 -18.15
C GLU A 32 -22.66 5.62 -16.91
N GLN A 33 -22.17 4.53 -16.32
CA GLN A 33 -21.30 4.59 -15.14
C GLN A 33 -19.92 5.19 -15.47
N PHE A 34 -19.42 4.95 -16.69
CA PHE A 34 -18.19 5.59 -17.11
C PHE A 34 -18.37 7.09 -17.36
N GLU A 35 -19.51 7.51 -17.90
CA GLU A 35 -19.85 8.92 -18.03
C GLU A 35 -20.06 9.59 -16.65
N GLU A 36 -20.63 8.90 -15.65
CA GLU A 36 -20.69 9.39 -14.27
C GLU A 36 -19.31 9.70 -13.69
N ILE A 37 -18.33 8.80 -13.86
CA ILE A 37 -16.94 9.05 -13.46
C ILE A 37 -16.38 10.29 -14.16
N LYS A 38 -16.61 10.42 -15.47
CA LYS A 38 -16.14 11.57 -16.23
C LYS A 38 -16.76 12.87 -15.72
N ASN A 39 -18.07 12.91 -15.52
CA ASN A 39 -18.80 14.07 -15.00
C ASN A 39 -18.26 14.51 -13.62
N GLU A 40 -17.97 13.57 -12.73
CA GLU A 40 -17.33 13.90 -11.44
C GLU A 40 -15.94 14.52 -11.63
N THR A 41 -15.12 13.97 -12.53
CA THR A 41 -13.77 14.51 -12.77
C THR A 41 -13.76 15.87 -13.47
N GLU A 42 -14.79 16.20 -14.26
CA GLU A 42 -14.94 17.53 -14.86
C GLU A 42 -15.11 18.63 -13.81
N LYS A 43 -15.66 18.31 -12.64
CA LYS A 43 -15.78 19.26 -11.52
C LYS A 43 -14.42 19.76 -11.01
N LEU A 44 -13.32 19.05 -11.28
CA LEU A 44 -11.97 19.52 -10.93
C LEU A 44 -11.59 20.83 -11.64
N ALA A 45 -12.21 21.12 -12.78
CA ALA A 45 -12.03 22.37 -13.51
C ALA A 45 -13.15 23.40 -13.22
N SER A 46 -14.09 23.07 -12.33
CA SER A 46 -15.24 23.93 -12.05
C SER A 46 -14.84 25.22 -11.34
N LEU A 47 -15.34 26.34 -11.87
CA LEU A 47 -15.21 27.66 -11.25
C LEU A 47 -16.38 27.98 -10.30
N THR A 48 -17.42 27.12 -10.26
CA THR A 48 -18.63 27.33 -9.46
C THR A 48 -18.52 26.76 -8.04
N GLY A 49 -17.37 26.19 -7.67
CA GLY A 49 -17.09 25.68 -6.32
C GLY A 49 -17.56 24.25 -6.07
N GLU A 50 -18.01 23.54 -7.11
CA GLU A 50 -18.30 22.10 -7.01
C GLU A 50 -17.02 21.30 -6.75
N SER A 51 -17.09 20.36 -5.82
CA SER A 51 -16.00 19.43 -5.54
C SER A 51 -16.28 18.06 -6.16
N CYS A 52 -15.27 17.49 -6.78
CA CYS A 52 -15.28 16.10 -7.27
C CYS A 52 -15.54 15.11 -6.13
N ASP A 53 -16.53 14.23 -6.29
CA ASP A 53 -16.78 13.13 -5.34
C ASP A 53 -15.90 11.92 -5.67
N TRP A 54 -14.73 11.87 -5.03
CA TRP A 54 -13.77 10.78 -5.21
C TRP A 54 -14.27 9.45 -4.66
N SER A 55 -15.16 9.46 -3.67
CA SER A 55 -15.74 8.23 -3.10
C SER A 55 -16.67 7.59 -4.13
N SER A 56 -17.54 8.40 -4.76
CA SER A 56 -18.41 7.92 -5.83
C SER A 56 -17.60 7.36 -7.00
N ILE A 57 -16.56 8.08 -7.45
CA ILE A 57 -15.68 7.58 -8.53
C ILE A 57 -15.06 6.23 -8.15
N GLY A 58 -14.58 6.09 -6.91
CA GLY A 58 -13.96 4.86 -6.44
C GLY A 58 -14.90 3.67 -6.51
N VAL A 59 -16.11 3.80 -5.95
CA VAL A 59 -17.14 2.75 -5.97
C VAL A 59 -17.52 2.38 -7.40
N THR A 60 -17.86 3.36 -8.23
CA THR A 60 -18.25 3.13 -9.63
C THR A 60 -17.12 2.49 -10.44
N ALA A 61 -15.87 2.87 -10.19
CA ALA A 61 -14.72 2.28 -10.87
C ALA A 61 -14.46 0.83 -10.45
N GLU A 62 -14.66 0.49 -9.18
CA GLU A 62 -14.59 -0.90 -8.70
C GLU A 62 -15.68 -1.76 -9.36
N GLU A 63 -16.92 -1.28 -9.40
CA GLU A 63 -18.04 -1.96 -10.07
C GLU A 63 -17.76 -2.22 -11.56
N ILE A 64 -17.31 -1.19 -12.30
CA ILE A 64 -16.97 -1.35 -13.72
C ILE A 64 -15.87 -2.39 -13.91
N LEU A 65 -14.81 -2.35 -13.09
CA LEU A 65 -13.70 -3.30 -13.20
C LEU A 65 -14.15 -4.72 -12.85
N GLN A 66 -15.05 -4.91 -11.89
CA GLN A 66 -15.52 -6.24 -11.47
C GLN A 66 -16.54 -6.85 -12.44
N GLU A 67 -17.39 -6.02 -13.05
CA GLU A 67 -18.60 -6.52 -13.72
C GLU A 67 -18.64 -6.26 -15.23
N LYS A 68 -17.99 -5.20 -15.73
CA LYS A 68 -18.20 -4.72 -17.10
C LYS A 68 -16.97 -4.75 -17.99
N SER A 69 -15.84 -4.24 -17.51
CA SER A 69 -14.69 -4.00 -18.38
C SER A 69 -13.36 -3.96 -17.64
N LYS A 70 -12.35 -4.61 -18.21
CA LYS A 70 -10.96 -4.31 -17.91
C LYS A 70 -10.55 -3.13 -18.77
N ASP A 71 -10.74 -1.92 -18.23
CA ASP A 71 -10.42 -0.66 -18.88
C ASP A 71 -9.31 0.08 -18.13
N PHE A 72 -8.24 0.42 -18.83
CA PHE A 72 -7.08 1.12 -18.30
C PHE A 72 -7.42 2.51 -17.75
N ARG A 73 -8.39 3.21 -18.34
CA ARG A 73 -8.82 4.53 -17.87
C ARG A 73 -9.49 4.40 -16.50
N VAL A 74 -10.36 3.41 -16.35
CA VAL A 74 -11.05 3.10 -15.09
C VAL A 74 -10.05 2.71 -14.01
N ALA A 75 -9.05 1.89 -14.36
CA ALA A 75 -7.96 1.55 -13.46
C ALA A 75 -7.19 2.79 -12.97
N CYS A 76 -6.88 3.75 -13.86
CA CYS A 76 -6.24 5.00 -13.48
C CYS A 76 -7.12 5.87 -12.56
N TYR A 77 -8.44 5.91 -12.79
CA TYR A 77 -9.38 6.59 -11.89
C TYR A 77 -9.37 5.96 -10.50
N LEU A 78 -9.49 4.63 -10.43
CA LEU A 78 -9.48 3.91 -9.16
C LEU A 78 -8.15 4.06 -8.41
N ALA A 79 -7.01 3.92 -9.10
CA ALA A 79 -5.69 4.13 -8.50
C ALA A 79 -5.53 5.56 -7.95
N THR A 80 -6.13 6.55 -8.63
CA THR A 80 -6.19 7.93 -8.14
C THR A 80 -7.05 8.01 -6.87
N CYS A 81 -8.25 7.44 -6.86
CA CYS A 81 -9.11 7.42 -5.67
C CYS A 81 -8.41 6.78 -4.47
N LYS A 82 -7.79 5.61 -4.65
CA LYS A 82 -7.01 4.94 -3.59
C LYS A 82 -5.88 5.82 -3.06
N ALA A 83 -5.16 6.54 -3.93
CA ALA A 83 -4.14 7.50 -3.48
C ALA A 83 -4.73 8.67 -2.68
N ARG A 84 -5.93 9.14 -3.05
CA ARG A 84 -6.62 10.25 -2.40
C ARG A 84 -7.23 9.91 -1.04
N GLU A 85 -7.30 8.63 -0.67
CA GLU A 85 -7.57 8.20 0.71
C GLU A 85 -6.47 8.69 1.69
N GLY A 86 -5.30 9.07 1.17
CA GLY A 86 -4.23 9.65 1.98
C GLY A 86 -3.42 8.63 2.78
N THR A 87 -3.50 7.34 2.40
CA THR A 87 -2.78 6.24 3.06
C THR A 87 -1.72 5.66 2.12
N LEU A 88 -0.61 5.16 2.70
CA LEU A 88 0.41 4.44 1.91
C LEU A 88 -0.14 3.13 1.32
N GLU A 89 -1.04 2.47 2.04
CA GLU A 89 -1.70 1.24 1.58
C GLU A 89 -2.50 1.51 0.31
N GLY A 90 -3.35 2.55 0.29
CA GLY A 90 -4.13 2.91 -0.90
C GLY A 90 -3.24 3.25 -2.10
N VAL A 91 -2.13 3.98 -1.90
CA VAL A 91 -1.20 4.29 -3.00
C VAL A 91 -0.54 3.02 -3.56
N VAL A 92 -0.11 2.10 -2.69
CA VAL A 92 0.49 0.83 -3.10
C VAL A 92 -0.54 -0.04 -3.82
N ASP A 93 -1.76 -0.13 -3.32
CA ASP A 93 -2.85 -0.90 -3.95
C ASP A 93 -3.20 -0.36 -5.33
N GLY A 94 -3.28 0.98 -5.49
CA GLY A 94 -3.50 1.61 -6.78
C GLY A 94 -2.41 1.29 -7.80
N LEU A 95 -1.13 1.37 -7.40
CA LEU A 95 -0.02 1.00 -8.29
C LEU A 95 0.04 -0.50 -8.58
N MET A 96 -0.27 -1.34 -7.59
CA MET A 96 -0.31 -2.79 -7.73
C MET A 96 -1.41 -3.18 -8.73
N LEU A 97 -2.58 -2.54 -8.67
CA LEU A 97 -3.66 -2.72 -9.63
C LEU A 97 -3.18 -2.38 -11.04
N MET A 98 -2.56 -1.20 -11.21
CA MET A 98 -2.02 -0.78 -12.51
C MET A 98 -1.00 -1.78 -13.07
N GLN A 99 -0.05 -2.23 -12.25
CA GLN A 99 0.95 -3.22 -12.65
C GLN A 99 0.30 -4.53 -13.10
N GLN A 100 -0.60 -5.07 -12.28
CA GLN A 100 -1.21 -6.38 -12.52
C GLN A 100 -2.14 -6.36 -13.74
N MET A 101 -2.88 -5.26 -13.95
CA MET A 101 -3.72 -5.09 -15.14
C MET A 101 -2.88 -5.01 -16.42
N VAL A 102 -1.78 -4.25 -16.42
CA VAL A 102 -0.88 -4.18 -17.58
C VAL A 102 -0.23 -5.55 -17.81
N SER A 103 0.26 -6.22 -16.78
CA SER A 103 0.86 -7.54 -16.93
C SER A 103 -0.12 -8.57 -17.50
N LYS A 104 -1.41 -8.52 -17.12
CA LYS A 104 -2.39 -9.55 -17.47
C LYS A 104 -3.13 -9.27 -18.79
N TRP A 105 -3.44 -8.01 -19.09
CA TRP A 105 -4.39 -7.66 -20.14
C TRP A 105 -3.92 -6.56 -21.09
N TRP A 106 -2.64 -6.18 -21.08
CA TRP A 106 -2.15 -5.06 -21.89
C TRP A 106 -2.68 -5.03 -23.33
N ASP A 107 -2.59 -6.15 -24.04
CA ASP A 107 -2.93 -6.20 -25.47
C ASP A 107 -4.45 -6.17 -25.72
N GLU A 108 -5.25 -6.69 -24.79
CA GLU A 108 -6.68 -6.93 -24.95
C GLU A 108 -7.56 -5.85 -24.28
N MET A 109 -7.10 -5.23 -23.20
CA MET A 109 -7.89 -4.31 -22.38
C MET A 109 -8.31 -3.04 -23.13
N TYR A 110 -9.31 -2.35 -22.62
CA TYR A 110 -9.81 -1.11 -23.21
C TYR A 110 -9.07 0.13 -22.69
N PRO A 111 -8.98 1.21 -23.49
CA PRO A 111 -9.16 1.23 -24.95
C PRO A 111 -8.11 0.37 -25.66
N PRO A 112 -8.38 -0.14 -26.88
CA PRO A 112 -7.42 -1.00 -27.60
C PRO A 112 -6.12 -0.26 -27.95
N LEU A 113 -5.02 -0.99 -28.19
CA LEU A 113 -3.68 -0.42 -28.46
C LEU A 113 -3.63 0.60 -29.62
N ARG A 114 -4.51 0.50 -30.63
CA ARG A 114 -4.65 1.54 -31.68
C ARG A 114 -5.02 2.94 -31.13
N ARG A 115 -5.51 3.00 -29.89
CA ARG A 115 -5.82 4.21 -29.11
C ARG A 115 -4.83 4.42 -27.96
N ILE A 116 -3.57 4.00 -28.09
CA ILE A 116 -2.55 4.08 -27.03
C ILE A 116 -2.43 5.47 -26.38
N ARG A 117 -2.62 6.56 -27.14
CA ARG A 117 -2.60 7.94 -26.60
C ARG A 117 -3.70 8.18 -25.56
N ALA A 118 -4.85 7.52 -25.68
CA ALA A 118 -5.92 7.62 -24.69
C ALA A 118 -5.51 6.94 -23.37
N ARG A 119 -4.82 5.79 -23.43
CA ARG A 119 -4.21 5.17 -22.24
C ARG A 119 -3.11 6.06 -21.66
N ALA A 120 -2.23 6.57 -22.52
CA ALA A 120 -1.09 7.40 -22.10
C ALA A 120 -1.55 8.66 -21.36
N GLY A 121 -2.56 9.37 -21.88
CA GLY A 121 -3.12 10.55 -21.22
C GLY A 121 -3.56 10.29 -19.78
N MET A 122 -4.11 9.10 -19.50
CA MET A 122 -4.53 8.73 -18.15
C MET A 122 -3.37 8.48 -17.18
N VAL A 123 -2.20 8.05 -17.67
CA VAL A 123 -1.01 7.91 -16.81
C VAL A 123 -0.56 9.28 -16.29
N GLY A 124 -0.47 10.27 -17.19
CA GLY A 124 -0.10 11.63 -16.83
C GLY A 124 -1.12 12.24 -15.87
N TRP A 125 -2.41 12.09 -16.18
CA TRP A 125 -3.50 12.56 -15.32
C TRP A 125 -3.46 11.92 -13.93
N MET A 126 -3.30 10.59 -13.84
CA MET A 126 -3.20 9.86 -12.57
C MET A 126 -2.00 10.37 -11.74
N SER A 127 -0.83 10.52 -12.35
CA SER A 127 0.34 11.08 -11.66
C SER A 127 0.07 12.51 -11.15
N ASP A 128 -0.65 13.32 -11.93
CA ASP A 128 -0.98 14.69 -11.59
C ASP A 128 -1.96 14.81 -10.42
N GLN A 129 -2.93 13.91 -10.35
CA GLN A 129 -3.92 13.91 -9.28
C GLN A 129 -3.42 13.25 -7.99
N SER A 130 -2.61 12.20 -8.08
CA SER A 130 -2.07 11.49 -6.90
C SER A 130 -0.89 12.23 -6.26
N GLY A 131 -0.05 12.89 -7.06
CA GLY A 131 1.21 13.50 -6.62
C GLY A 131 1.07 14.44 -5.41
N PRO A 132 0.19 15.46 -5.44
CA PRO A 132 0.00 16.38 -4.31
C PRO A 132 -0.39 15.68 -3.00
N VAL A 133 -1.30 14.70 -3.07
CA VAL A 133 -1.72 13.96 -1.87
C VAL A 133 -0.56 13.17 -1.28
N ILE A 134 0.23 12.50 -2.12
CA ILE A 134 1.41 11.74 -1.71
C ILE A 134 2.47 12.68 -1.08
N MET A 135 2.67 13.86 -1.67
CA MET A 135 3.62 14.86 -1.17
C MET A 135 3.25 15.37 0.23
N ASP A 136 1.96 15.48 0.54
CA ASP A 136 1.46 15.99 1.82
C ASP A 136 1.34 14.91 2.92
N MET A 137 1.60 13.63 2.60
CA MET A 137 1.53 12.54 3.58
C MET A 137 2.49 12.77 4.75
N LYS A 138 1.99 12.49 5.96
CA LYS A 138 2.73 12.55 7.22
C LYS A 138 3.12 11.14 7.63
N LEU A 139 4.42 10.91 7.82
CA LEU A 139 4.96 9.59 8.13
C LEU A 139 5.26 9.43 9.62
N LYS A 140 5.05 8.21 10.12
CA LYS A 140 5.60 7.69 11.38
C LYS A 140 6.76 6.74 11.08
N ALA A 141 7.60 6.49 12.09
CA ALA A 141 8.75 5.60 11.91
C ALA A 141 8.38 4.18 11.46
N SER A 142 7.21 3.68 11.88
CA SER A 142 6.72 2.36 11.49
C SER A 142 6.26 2.26 10.03
N ASP A 143 6.15 3.38 9.31
CA ASP A 143 5.80 3.37 7.88
C ASP A 143 6.99 3.00 6.99
N GLY A 144 8.22 3.01 7.52
CA GLY A 144 9.45 2.81 6.76
C GLY A 144 9.44 1.60 5.81
N PRO A 145 8.96 0.41 6.22
CA PRO A 145 8.81 -0.73 5.32
C PRO A 145 7.87 -0.47 4.15
N MET A 146 6.70 0.13 4.39
CA MET A 146 5.71 0.42 3.34
C MET A 146 6.20 1.52 2.39
N VAL A 147 6.92 2.53 2.90
CA VAL A 147 7.54 3.57 2.07
C VAL A 147 8.58 2.99 1.10
N LYS A 148 9.35 2.00 1.53
CA LYS A 148 10.29 1.29 0.64
C LYS A 148 9.56 0.49 -0.44
N VAL A 149 8.51 -0.24 -0.05
CA VAL A 149 7.64 -0.96 -0.99
C VAL A 149 7.06 -0.01 -2.03
N PHE A 150 6.54 1.15 -1.61
CA PHE A 150 6.01 2.16 -2.51
C PHE A 150 7.06 2.71 -3.49
N ASP A 151 8.28 3.05 -3.02
CA ASP A 151 9.33 3.52 -3.92
C ASP A 151 9.79 2.45 -4.92
N GLU A 152 9.95 1.20 -4.50
CA GLU A 152 10.34 0.10 -5.37
C GLU A 152 9.25 -0.24 -6.39
N LEU A 153 7.99 -0.35 -5.96
CA LEU A 153 6.86 -0.63 -6.83
C LEU A 153 6.66 0.49 -7.85
N SER A 154 6.73 1.76 -7.43
CA SER A 154 6.58 2.88 -8.35
C SER A 154 7.72 2.97 -9.37
N LYS A 155 8.96 2.56 -9.03
CA LYS A 155 10.05 2.40 -10.01
C LYS A 155 9.74 1.30 -11.04
N ALA A 156 9.26 0.16 -10.57
CA ALA A 156 8.93 -0.97 -11.43
C ALA A 156 7.81 -0.58 -12.42
N VAL A 157 6.75 0.06 -11.93
CA VAL A 157 5.64 0.55 -12.76
C VAL A 157 6.09 1.62 -13.76
N ASP A 158 6.93 2.60 -13.36
CA ASP A 158 7.49 3.61 -14.30
C ASP A 158 8.29 2.94 -15.43
N THR A 159 9.08 1.92 -15.08
CA THR A 159 9.88 1.15 -16.04
C THR A 159 9.00 0.38 -17.02
N GLU A 160 8.04 -0.39 -16.50
CA GLU A 160 7.10 -1.16 -17.32
C GLU A 160 6.27 -0.24 -18.23
N PHE A 161 5.77 0.89 -17.70
CA PHE A 161 5.01 1.84 -18.50
C PHE A 161 5.87 2.47 -19.59
N ARG A 162 7.13 2.83 -19.29
CA ARG A 162 8.06 3.34 -20.31
C ARG A 162 8.26 2.34 -21.45
N GLU A 163 8.40 1.06 -21.13
CA GLU A 163 8.53 0.00 -22.15
C GLU A 163 7.23 -0.16 -22.96
N LYS A 164 6.08 -0.24 -22.28
CA LYS A 164 4.77 -0.49 -22.91
C LYS A 164 4.26 0.68 -23.77
N PHE A 165 4.46 1.91 -23.30
CA PHE A 165 4.00 3.12 -23.99
C PHE A 165 5.03 3.69 -24.98
N ALA A 166 6.31 3.32 -24.86
CA ALA A 166 7.41 3.83 -25.70
C ALA A 166 7.35 5.36 -25.84
N ASP A 167 7.35 5.88 -27.07
CA ASP A 167 7.32 7.32 -27.37
C ASP A 167 6.05 8.05 -26.89
N HIS A 168 5.02 7.32 -26.47
CA HIS A 168 3.79 7.90 -25.92
C HIS A 168 3.81 8.03 -24.40
N TYR A 169 4.85 7.57 -23.71
CA TYR A 169 4.89 7.60 -22.25
C TYR A 169 4.99 9.03 -21.71
N PRO A 170 4.01 9.54 -20.94
CA PRO A 170 4.06 10.90 -20.41
C PRO A 170 4.97 11.04 -19.18
N GLY A 171 5.38 9.93 -18.56
CA GLY A 171 6.06 9.92 -17.26
C GLY A 171 5.11 9.91 -16.07
N MET A 172 5.65 9.56 -14.90
CA MET A 172 4.95 9.57 -13.61
C MET A 172 5.65 10.47 -12.58
N SER A 173 6.22 11.59 -13.04
CA SER A 173 7.18 12.40 -12.26
C SER A 173 6.62 12.85 -10.91
N LYS A 174 5.40 13.40 -10.84
CA LYS A 174 4.85 13.91 -9.57
C LYS A 174 4.63 12.78 -8.54
N LEU A 175 4.16 11.62 -8.99
CA LEU A 175 4.03 10.45 -8.12
C LEU A 175 5.40 9.94 -7.65
N ARG A 176 6.37 9.82 -8.57
CA ARG A 176 7.73 9.35 -8.28
C ARG A 176 8.51 10.31 -7.39
N ASP A 177 8.29 11.62 -7.52
CA ASP A 177 8.86 12.64 -6.65
C ASP A 177 8.27 12.53 -5.23
N GLY A 178 6.96 12.28 -5.13
CA GLY A 178 6.29 11.93 -3.87
C GLY A 178 6.93 10.71 -3.19
N ALA A 179 7.09 9.60 -3.92
CA ALA A 179 7.75 8.39 -3.40
C ALA A 179 9.18 8.68 -2.89
N ARG A 180 9.97 9.41 -3.68
CA ARG A 180 11.34 9.78 -3.32
C ARG A 180 11.37 10.66 -2.07
N ARG A 181 10.48 11.65 -1.99
CA ARG A 181 10.35 12.54 -0.82
C ARG A 181 10.01 11.73 0.43
N LEU A 182 8.98 10.87 0.37
CA LEU A 182 8.60 10.03 1.50
C LEU A 182 9.75 9.12 1.95
N LEU A 183 10.48 8.51 1.03
CA LEU A 183 11.65 7.68 1.34
C LEU A 183 12.76 8.47 2.06
N GLN A 184 12.99 9.71 1.64
CA GLN A 184 14.02 10.58 2.23
C GLN A 184 13.61 11.14 3.60
N THR A 185 12.33 11.45 3.78
CA THR A 185 11.82 12.13 4.99
C THR A 185 11.25 11.17 6.03
N CYS A 186 11.10 9.87 5.72
CA CYS A 186 10.57 8.89 6.67
C CYS A 186 11.41 8.87 7.95
N PRO A 187 10.81 9.09 9.14
CA PRO A 187 11.53 9.00 10.39
C PRO A 187 12.17 7.62 10.56
N LYS A 188 13.40 7.56 11.06
CA LYS A 188 14.04 6.29 11.39
C LYS A 188 13.48 5.77 12.70
N GLU A 189 13.19 4.47 12.77
CA GLU A 189 12.83 3.83 14.03
C GLU A 189 14.01 3.96 15.01
N ALA A 190 13.77 4.54 16.19
CA ALA A 190 14.79 4.58 17.22
C ALA A 190 15.17 3.13 17.55
N PRO A 191 16.48 2.82 17.69
CA PRO A 191 16.87 1.48 18.09
C PRO A 191 16.13 1.15 19.39
N LYS A 192 15.32 0.08 19.37
CA LYS A 192 14.70 -0.43 20.59
C LYS A 192 15.83 -0.58 21.60
N LYS A 193 15.79 0.22 22.66
CA LYS A 193 16.73 0.08 23.78
C LYS A 193 16.55 -1.36 24.24
N VAL A 194 17.52 -2.22 23.92
CA VAL A 194 17.60 -3.54 24.50
C VAL A 194 17.61 -3.27 25.99
N GLU A 195 16.53 -3.61 26.69
CA GLU A 195 16.55 -3.64 28.15
C GLU A 195 17.73 -4.53 28.50
N GLU A 196 18.78 -3.93 29.06
CA GLU A 196 19.88 -4.68 29.63
C GLU A 196 19.23 -5.72 30.54
N PRO A 197 19.56 -7.02 30.38
CA PRO A 197 19.03 -8.05 31.25
C PRO A 197 19.25 -7.58 32.70
N PRO A 198 18.22 -7.67 33.56
CA PRO A 198 18.27 -7.07 34.89
C PRO A 198 19.57 -7.48 35.56
N LYS A 199 20.37 -6.47 35.93
CA LYS A 199 21.68 -6.66 36.56
C LYS A 199 21.50 -7.69 37.67
N PRO A 200 22.23 -8.83 37.66
CA PRO A 200 22.04 -9.86 38.66
C PRO A 200 22.19 -9.23 40.04
N ALA A 201 21.17 -9.41 40.88
CA ALA A 201 21.18 -8.87 42.23
C ALA A 201 22.47 -9.30 42.94
N PRO A 202 23.15 -8.42 43.70
CA PRO A 202 24.32 -8.79 44.45
C PRO A 202 24.03 -10.02 45.31
N VAL A 203 24.85 -11.08 45.11
CA VAL A 203 24.75 -12.39 45.78
C VAL A 203 24.80 -12.30 47.31
N GLU A 204 25.11 -11.12 47.85
CA GLU A 204 25.22 -10.84 49.28
C GLU A 204 23.89 -10.91 50.04
N GLN A 205 22.73 -10.72 49.38
CA GLN A 205 21.43 -10.86 50.05
C GLN A 205 20.88 -12.30 50.10
N ALA A 206 21.40 -13.21 49.28
CA ALA A 206 21.00 -14.63 49.32
C ALA A 206 21.66 -15.38 50.50
N ALA A 207 22.86 -14.97 50.93
CA ALA A 207 23.59 -15.62 52.02
C ALA A 207 23.02 -15.28 53.42
N ALA A 208 22.33 -14.14 53.59
CA ALA A 208 21.75 -13.74 54.86
C ALA A 208 20.47 -14.52 55.23
N ALA A 209 19.69 -14.97 54.23
CA ALA A 209 18.49 -15.78 54.45
C ALA A 209 18.83 -17.24 54.83
N ALA A 210 19.89 -17.81 54.24
CA ALA A 210 20.32 -19.18 54.53
C ALA A 210 20.84 -19.37 55.97
N ARG A 211 21.42 -18.33 56.58
CA ARG A 211 21.93 -18.41 57.97
C ARG A 211 20.84 -18.41 59.04
N ARG A 212 19.61 -17.97 58.74
CA ARG A 212 18.49 -17.98 59.70
C ARG A 212 17.68 -19.27 59.72
N GLY A 213 17.77 -20.12 58.67
CA GLY A 213 17.05 -21.39 58.58
C GLY A 213 17.76 -22.61 59.19
N GLY A 214 19.04 -22.49 59.57
CA GLY A 214 19.89 -23.62 60.00
C GLY A 214 19.67 -24.16 61.41
N ARG A 215 18.52 -23.92 62.05
CA ARG A 215 18.23 -24.33 63.44
C ARG A 215 17.20 -25.45 63.57
N TRP A 216 16.89 -26.16 62.47
CA TRP A 216 15.89 -27.23 62.46
C TRP A 216 16.46 -28.65 62.35
N TRP A 217 17.73 -28.80 61.95
CA TRP A 217 18.33 -30.13 61.67
C TRP A 217 19.06 -30.79 62.86
N SER A 218 19.31 -30.07 63.95
CA SER A 218 20.07 -30.59 65.11
C SER A 218 19.22 -31.28 66.18
N GLU A 219 17.89 -31.29 66.06
CA GLU A 219 17.00 -31.83 67.12
C GLU A 219 16.33 -33.16 66.73
N ARG A 220 16.29 -33.51 65.44
CA ARG A 220 15.64 -34.74 64.94
C ARG A 220 16.55 -35.98 64.89
N ARG A 221 17.83 -35.85 65.27
CA ARG A 221 18.83 -36.95 65.21
C ARG A 221 19.17 -37.57 66.57
N ARG A 222 18.35 -37.33 67.61
CA ARG A 222 18.54 -37.88 68.97
C ARG A 222 17.52 -38.95 69.41
N HIS A 223 16.62 -39.40 68.53
CA HIS A 223 15.60 -40.41 68.87
C HIS A 223 15.65 -41.70 68.02
N GLN A 224 16.77 -42.01 67.37
CA GLN A 224 17.05 -43.35 66.87
C GLN A 224 18.41 -43.81 67.40
N HIS A 225 18.44 -44.19 68.67
CA HIS A 225 19.26 -45.26 69.26
C HIS A 225 19.06 -45.24 70.77
N GLY A 226 18.26 -46.17 71.28
CA GLY A 226 18.02 -46.31 72.72
C GLY A 226 17.07 -47.45 73.03
N ARG A 227 17.59 -48.68 72.91
CA ARG A 227 17.19 -49.97 73.49
C ARG A 227 15.76 -50.48 73.31
#